data_AF-A0A1G2ZNY7-F1
#
_entry.id   AF-A0A1G2ZNY7-F1
#
_cell.length_a   1.000
_cell.length_b   1.000
_cell.length_c   1.000
_cell.angle_alpha   90.00
_cell.angle_beta   90.00
_cell.angle_gamma   90.00
#
_symmetry.space_group_name_H-M   'P 1'
#
loop_
_entity.id
_entity.type
_entity.pdbx_description
1 polymer ?
#
loop_
_entity_poly.entity_id
_entity_poly.type
_entity_poly.pdbx_seq_one_letter_code
_entity_poly.pdbx_strand_id
1 'polypeptide(L)'
;MVRFARFAVLVLVALAMAAPAEANWIAEFAHSIVRDTKRRCCWPKPFNRSDVDSVQAPFALMVANGWRSQNMLAEHHFAAGSGELTEAGRLKVRWIVAEAPQQHRIIYVHRADSFEATAARVDHVQQLAARLVPEGPLPPVIETGAIEPRWSAAEVDIVDRKFLDTIPDPRLRALPTIETGSD
;
A
#
# COMPACT_ATOMS: atom_id res chain seq x y z
N MET A 1 -74.56 -7.20 44.07
CA MET A 1 -73.49 -6.26 43.72
C MET A 1 -72.11 -6.91 43.49
N VAL A 2 -71.71 -7.93 44.27
CA VAL A 2 -70.36 -8.57 44.16
C VAL A 2 -70.09 -9.27 42.80
N ARG A 3 -71.12 -9.82 42.13
CA ARG A 3 -70.96 -10.49 40.83
C ARG A 3 -70.69 -9.51 39.68
N PHE A 4 -71.32 -8.35 39.68
CA PHE A 4 -71.07 -7.29 38.69
C PHE A 4 -69.69 -6.66 38.86
N ALA A 5 -69.23 -6.49 40.10
CA ALA A 5 -67.88 -6.01 40.39
C ALA A 5 -66.80 -6.98 39.89
N ARG A 6 -67.00 -8.30 40.02
CA ARG A 6 -66.06 -9.32 39.52
C ARG A 6 -65.98 -9.36 37.99
N PHE A 7 -67.12 -9.21 37.30
CA PHE A 7 -67.13 -9.10 35.84
C PHE A 7 -66.46 -7.80 35.37
N ALA A 8 -66.72 -6.67 36.02
CA ALA A 8 -66.05 -5.42 35.70
C ALA A 8 -64.53 -5.51 35.88
N VAL A 9 -64.06 -6.13 36.97
CA VAL A 9 -62.62 -6.35 37.20
C VAL A 9 -62.01 -7.29 36.17
N LEU A 10 -62.69 -8.38 35.79
CA LEU A 10 -62.19 -9.29 34.74
C LEU A 10 -62.09 -8.60 33.37
N VAL A 11 -63.06 -7.74 33.02
CA VAL A 11 -63.02 -6.95 31.78
C VAL A 11 -61.88 -5.92 31.83
N LEU A 12 -61.68 -5.25 32.97
CA LEU A 12 -60.61 -4.25 33.13
C LEU A 12 -59.22 -4.90 33.06
N VAL A 13 -59.06 -6.09 33.63
CA VAL A 13 -57.81 -6.86 33.54
C VAL A 13 -57.57 -7.37 32.11
N ALA A 14 -58.61 -7.82 31.40
CA ALA A 14 -58.48 -8.24 30.01
C ALA A 14 -58.13 -7.07 29.07
N LEU A 15 -58.68 -5.88 29.31
CA LEU A 15 -58.38 -4.68 28.53
C LEU A 15 -56.96 -4.15 28.80
N ALA A 16 -56.46 -4.30 30.03
CA ALA A 16 -55.09 -3.95 30.41
C ALA A 16 -54.03 -4.92 29.83
N MET A 17 -54.45 -6.12 29.41
CA MET A 17 -53.57 -7.14 28.81
C MET A 17 -53.64 -7.18 27.26
N ALA A 18 -54.45 -6.31 26.64
CA ALA A 18 -54.44 -6.14 25.20
C ALA A 18 -53.24 -5.28 24.77
N ALA A 19 -52.12 -5.92 24.47
CA ALA A 19 -50.98 -5.24 23.84
C ALA A 19 -51.42 -4.68 22.48
N PRO A 20 -51.01 -3.45 22.08
CA PRO A 20 -51.28 -2.96 20.75
C PRO A 20 -50.60 -3.89 19.74
N ALA A 21 -51.38 -4.49 18.84
CA ALA A 21 -50.85 -5.20 17.69
C ALA A 21 -50.28 -4.15 16.72
N GLU A 22 -49.03 -3.74 16.92
CA GLU A 22 -48.41 -2.76 16.04
C GLU A 22 -48.13 -3.38 14.66
N ALA A 23 -48.77 -2.83 13.62
CA ALA A 23 -48.51 -3.17 12.23
C ALA A 23 -47.17 -2.58 11.72
N ASN A 24 -46.15 -2.58 12.59
CA ASN A 24 -44.83 -2.00 12.33
C ASN A 24 -44.14 -2.67 11.12
N TRP A 25 -44.46 -3.95 10.85
CA TRP A 25 -43.91 -4.68 9.71
C TRP A 25 -44.27 -4.08 8.34
N ILE A 26 -45.45 -3.47 8.18
CA ILE A 26 -45.86 -2.84 6.90
C ILE A 26 -45.07 -1.53 6.70
N ALA A 27 -44.89 -0.76 7.78
CA ALA A 27 -44.10 0.46 7.76
C ALA A 27 -42.62 0.14 7.47
N GLU A 28 -42.05 -0.88 8.12
CA GLU A 28 -40.70 -1.38 7.86
C GLU A 28 -40.54 -1.90 6.43
N PHE A 29 -41.55 -2.62 5.91
CA PHE A 29 -41.55 -3.09 4.53
C PHE A 29 -41.53 -1.91 3.55
N ALA A 30 -42.46 -0.96 3.68
CA ALA A 30 -42.50 0.24 2.82
C ALA A 30 -41.20 1.05 2.92
N HIS A 31 -40.65 1.20 4.13
CA HIS A 31 -39.37 1.86 4.37
C HIS A 31 -38.22 1.13 3.67
N SER A 32 -38.19 -0.21 3.71
CA SER A 32 -37.17 -1.01 3.04
C SER A 32 -37.22 -0.87 1.51
N ILE A 33 -38.41 -0.85 0.91
CA ILE A 33 -38.58 -0.63 -0.54
C ILE A 33 -38.11 0.77 -0.96
N VAL A 34 -38.45 1.81 -0.19
CA VAL A 34 -38.00 3.19 -0.49
C VAL A 34 -36.48 3.30 -0.36
N ARG A 35 -35.90 2.70 0.70
CA ARG A 35 -34.45 2.65 0.90
C ARG A 35 -33.77 1.95 -0.26
N ASP A 36 -34.28 0.80 -0.70
CA ASP A 36 -33.71 0.02 -1.79
C ASP A 36 -33.84 0.73 -3.14
N THR A 37 -34.96 1.41 -3.39
CA THR A 37 -35.17 2.22 -4.59
C THR A 37 -34.17 3.38 -4.63
N LYS A 38 -34.01 4.12 -3.52
CA LYS A 38 -33.00 5.18 -3.42
C LYS A 38 -31.59 4.61 -3.63
N ARG A 39 -31.25 3.47 -3.00
CA ARG A 39 -29.95 2.80 -3.15
C ARG A 39 -29.67 2.39 -4.60
N ARG A 40 -30.68 1.87 -5.32
CA ARG A 40 -30.60 1.52 -6.74
C ARG A 40 -30.40 2.76 -7.63
N CYS A 41 -31.11 3.85 -7.37
CA CYS A 41 -30.93 5.11 -8.11
C CYS A 41 -29.54 5.73 -7.90
N CYS A 42 -28.87 5.42 -6.78
CA CYS A 42 -27.51 5.85 -6.50
C CYS A 42 -26.43 4.90 -7.05
N TRP A 43 -26.80 3.73 -7.58
CA TRP A 43 -25.85 2.79 -8.18
C TRP A 43 -25.17 3.42 -9.40
N PRO A 44 -23.84 3.28 -9.56
CA PRO A 44 -22.88 2.50 -8.77
C PRO A 44 -22.10 3.31 -7.70
N LYS A 45 -22.35 4.63 -7.60
CA LYS A 45 -21.45 5.59 -6.95
C LYS A 45 -21.06 5.29 -5.48
N PRO A 46 -21.94 4.78 -4.59
CA PRO A 46 -21.55 4.50 -3.20
C PRO A 46 -20.74 3.22 -3.04
N PHE A 47 -20.81 2.27 -3.98
CA PHE A 47 -20.07 0.99 -3.90
C PHE A 47 -18.75 1.05 -4.65
N ASN A 48 -18.71 1.79 -5.77
CA ASN A 48 -17.52 1.88 -6.61
C ASN A 48 -16.31 2.48 -5.88
N ARG A 49 -16.51 3.40 -4.93
CA ARG A 49 -15.39 4.00 -4.17
C ARG A 49 -14.63 2.96 -3.34
N SER A 50 -15.36 2.11 -2.61
CA SER A 50 -14.76 1.06 -1.79
C SER A 50 -13.99 0.05 -2.66
N ASP A 51 -14.55 -0.30 -3.81
CA ASP A 51 -13.93 -1.25 -4.73
C ASP A 51 -12.66 -0.65 -5.37
N VAL A 52 -12.72 0.61 -5.81
CA VAL A 52 -11.56 1.34 -6.34
C VAL A 52 -10.47 1.47 -5.29
N ASP A 53 -10.80 1.85 -4.07
CA ASP A 53 -9.85 1.98 -2.96
C ASP A 53 -9.21 0.63 -2.63
N SER A 54 -10.00 -0.45 -2.63
CA SER A 54 -9.51 -1.82 -2.40
C SER A 54 -8.54 -2.29 -3.49
N VAL A 55 -8.77 -1.88 -4.74
CA VAL A 55 -7.87 -2.18 -5.87
C VAL A 55 -6.61 -1.31 -5.82
N GLN A 56 -6.71 -0.03 -5.42
CA GLN A 56 -5.58 0.90 -5.40
C GLN A 56 -4.67 0.74 -4.18
N ALA A 57 -5.22 0.42 -3.01
CA ALA A 57 -4.49 0.25 -1.76
C ALA A 57 -3.25 -0.67 -1.87
N PRO A 58 -3.32 -1.88 -2.46
CA PRO A 58 -2.14 -2.73 -2.59
C PRO A 58 -1.04 -2.10 -3.44
N PHE A 59 -1.37 -1.36 -4.51
CA PHE A 59 -0.36 -0.70 -5.34
C PHE A 59 0.37 0.40 -4.58
N ALA A 60 -0.35 1.19 -3.76
CA ALA A 60 0.28 2.20 -2.92
C ALA A 60 1.29 1.57 -1.94
N LEU A 61 0.93 0.41 -1.34
CA LEU A 61 1.83 -0.35 -0.48
C LEU A 61 3.04 -0.91 -1.25
N MET A 62 2.82 -1.44 -2.46
CA MET A 62 3.91 -1.94 -3.30
C MET A 62 4.90 -0.82 -3.68
N VAL A 63 4.40 0.36 -4.03
CA VAL A 63 5.24 1.53 -4.32
C VAL A 63 6.02 1.95 -3.09
N ALA A 64 5.37 2.03 -1.92
CA ALA A 64 6.04 2.38 -0.66
C ALA A 64 7.14 1.36 -0.30
N ASN A 65 6.86 0.07 -0.46
CA ASN A 65 7.84 -1.00 -0.23
C ASN A 65 8.98 -0.98 -1.25
N GLY A 66 8.70 -0.67 -2.52
CA GLY A 66 9.71 -0.48 -3.56
C GLY A 66 10.68 0.64 -3.21
N TRP A 67 10.15 1.80 -2.80
CA TRP A 67 10.98 2.91 -2.31
C TRP A 67 11.77 2.56 -1.06
N ARG A 68 11.15 1.83 -0.11
CA ARG A 68 11.83 1.36 1.09
C ARG A 68 13.03 0.48 0.75
N SER A 69 12.86 -0.47 -0.17
CA SER A 69 13.93 -1.35 -0.64
C SER A 69 15.02 -0.56 -1.37
N GLN A 70 14.64 0.35 -2.27
CA GLN A 70 15.58 1.16 -3.04
C GLN A 70 16.43 2.06 -2.15
N ASN A 71 15.84 2.63 -1.10
CA ASN A 71 16.52 3.55 -0.18
C ASN A 71 17.16 2.84 1.01
N MET A 72 17.27 1.52 0.96
CA MET A 72 17.91 0.73 2.01
C MET A 72 19.40 0.54 1.77
N LEU A 73 20.18 0.76 2.82
CA LEU A 73 21.58 0.44 2.91
C LEU A 73 21.73 -0.92 3.59
N ALA A 74 21.98 -1.94 2.77
CA ALA A 74 22.30 -3.30 3.22
C ALA A 74 23.79 -3.44 3.59
N GLU A 75 24.15 -4.63 4.09
CA GLU A 75 25.47 -4.99 4.61
C GLU A 75 26.65 -4.58 3.70
N HIS A 76 26.54 -4.79 2.38
CA HIS A 76 27.59 -4.49 1.42
C HIS A 76 27.88 -2.99 1.24
N HIS A 77 27.02 -2.11 1.74
CA HIS A 77 27.27 -0.67 1.77
C HIS A 77 28.19 -0.27 2.92
N PHE A 78 28.46 -1.17 3.87
CA PHE A 78 29.28 -0.92 5.04
C PHE A 78 30.56 -1.77 5.01
N ALA A 79 31.64 -1.21 5.53
CA ALA A 79 32.89 -1.94 5.71
C ALA A 79 32.74 -2.95 6.85
N ALA A 80 33.25 -4.16 6.63
CA ALA A 80 33.19 -5.23 7.62
C ALA A 80 33.93 -4.82 8.90
N GLY A 81 33.26 -4.94 10.05
CA GLY A 81 33.83 -4.66 11.38
C GLY A 81 33.77 -3.21 11.85
N SER A 82 34.00 -2.21 10.97
CA SER A 82 33.98 -0.79 11.39
C SER A 82 32.60 -0.14 11.31
N GLY A 83 31.72 -0.61 10.41
CA GLY A 83 30.43 0.04 10.16
C GLY A 83 30.54 1.35 9.36
N GLU A 84 31.73 1.71 8.89
CA GLU A 84 31.93 2.85 8.00
C GLU A 84 31.29 2.63 6.63
N LEU A 85 30.85 3.71 5.98
CA LEU A 85 30.29 3.64 4.64
C LEU A 85 31.38 3.36 3.59
N THR A 86 31.18 2.30 2.82
CA THR A 86 31.93 2.04 1.59
C THR A 86 31.61 3.09 0.52
N GLU A 87 32.38 3.14 -0.57
CA GLU A 87 32.09 4.04 -1.68
C GLU A 87 30.69 3.79 -2.28
N ALA A 88 30.27 2.52 -2.39
CA ALA A 88 28.91 2.18 -2.83
C ALA A 88 27.85 2.77 -1.88
N GLY A 89 28.05 2.65 -0.56
CA GLY A 89 27.19 3.26 0.45
C GLY A 89 27.12 4.79 0.34
N ARG A 90 28.26 5.44 0.16
CA ARG A 90 28.35 6.89 0.02
C ARG A 90 27.61 7.40 -1.23
N LEU A 91 27.79 6.73 -2.36
CA LEU A 91 27.10 7.05 -3.60
C LEU A 91 25.59 6.87 -3.46
N LYS A 92 25.14 5.80 -2.79
CA LYS A 92 23.72 5.55 -2.55
C LYS A 92 23.10 6.63 -1.67
N VAL A 93 23.74 7.01 -0.56
CA VAL A 93 23.27 8.13 0.28
C VAL A 93 23.18 9.43 -0.52
N ARG A 94 24.20 9.74 -1.34
CA ARG A 94 24.18 10.91 -2.21
C ARG A 94 23.00 10.90 -3.17
N TRP A 95 22.74 9.76 -3.81
CA TRP A 95 21.62 9.61 -4.73
C TRP A 95 20.27 9.79 -4.01
N ILE A 96 20.07 9.20 -2.84
CA ILE A 96 18.83 9.35 -2.07
C ILE A 96 18.59 10.82 -1.71
N VAL A 97 19.64 11.54 -1.29
CA VAL A 97 19.55 12.95 -0.90
C VAL A 97 19.23 13.85 -2.09
N ALA A 98 19.94 13.65 -3.21
CA ALA A 98 19.87 14.54 -4.37
C ALA A 98 18.67 14.23 -5.29
N GLU A 99 18.48 12.95 -5.63
CA GLU A 99 17.63 12.53 -6.75
C GLU A 99 16.29 11.93 -6.31
N ALA A 100 16.20 11.34 -5.12
CA ALA A 100 14.95 10.71 -4.71
C ALA A 100 13.83 11.77 -4.54
N PRO A 101 12.55 11.45 -4.84
CA PRO A 101 11.44 12.36 -4.61
C PRO A 101 11.31 12.73 -3.13
N GLN A 102 11.00 14.00 -2.81
CA GLN A 102 10.98 14.53 -1.44
C GLN A 102 10.17 13.66 -0.46
N GLN A 103 8.98 13.20 -0.87
CA GLN A 103 8.09 12.36 -0.07
C GLN A 103 8.65 10.96 0.26
N HIS A 104 9.72 10.53 -0.40
CA HIS A 104 10.37 9.23 -0.22
C HIS A 104 11.83 9.36 0.24
N ARG A 105 12.33 10.56 0.56
CA ARG A 105 13.71 10.78 1.04
C ARG A 105 13.88 10.31 2.49
N ILE A 106 13.79 9.00 2.68
CA ILE A 106 14.01 8.32 3.96
C ILE A 106 15.13 7.31 3.71
N ILE A 107 16.17 7.36 4.54
CA ILE A 107 17.30 6.43 4.43
C ILE A 107 17.04 5.29 5.41
N TYR A 108 16.98 4.06 4.90
CA TYR A 108 16.83 2.87 5.73
C TYR A 108 18.17 2.20 5.94
N VAL A 109 18.54 1.91 7.19
CA VAL A 109 19.80 1.24 7.53
C VAL A 109 19.49 -0.16 8.02
N HIS A 110 20.07 -1.17 7.37
CA HIS A 110 19.93 -2.55 7.81
C HIS A 110 20.67 -2.76 9.14
N ARG A 111 19.98 -3.36 10.12
CA ARG A 111 20.56 -3.70 11.42
C ARG A 111 21.77 -4.65 11.26
N ALA A 112 22.82 -4.38 12.01
CA ALA A 112 23.98 -5.26 12.11
C ALA A 112 23.74 -6.36 13.15
N ASP A 113 24.70 -7.29 13.28
CA ASP A 113 24.64 -8.36 14.29
C ASP A 113 24.73 -7.83 15.73
N SER A 114 25.28 -6.64 15.93
CA SER A 114 25.37 -5.97 17.23
C SER A 114 24.70 -4.60 17.23
N PHE A 115 24.22 -4.19 18.42
CA PHE A 115 23.64 -2.88 18.63
C PHE A 115 24.66 -1.76 18.38
N GLU A 116 25.89 -1.94 18.87
CA GLU A 116 26.98 -0.98 18.69
C GLU A 116 27.31 -0.77 17.20
N ALA A 117 27.43 -1.86 16.43
CA ALA A 117 27.66 -1.75 14.99
C ALA A 117 26.48 -1.09 14.26
N THR A 118 25.24 -1.34 14.69
CA THR A 118 24.06 -0.67 14.13
C THR A 118 24.08 0.83 14.42
N ALA A 119 24.43 1.22 15.66
CA ALA A 119 24.54 2.62 16.05
C ALA A 119 25.64 3.34 15.24
N ALA A 120 26.80 2.71 15.07
CA ALA A 120 27.89 3.24 14.25
C ALA A 120 27.47 3.46 12.78
N ARG A 121 26.75 2.50 12.18
CA ARG A 121 26.22 2.64 10.81
C ARG A 121 25.27 3.83 10.69
N VAL A 122 24.35 3.97 11.64
CA VAL A 122 23.38 5.08 11.65
C VAL A 122 24.10 6.42 11.81
N ASP A 123 25.08 6.50 12.71
CA ASP A 123 25.87 7.71 12.95
C ASP A 123 26.66 8.13 11.69
N HIS A 124 27.39 7.20 11.06
CA HIS A 124 28.11 7.49 9.81
C HIS A 124 27.19 7.96 8.67
N VAL A 125 25.99 7.37 8.54
CA VAL A 125 24.99 7.78 7.55
C VAL A 125 24.44 9.17 7.87
N GLN A 126 24.11 9.46 9.13
CA GLN A 126 23.63 10.78 9.57
C GLN A 126 24.68 11.86 9.33
N GLN A 127 25.94 11.60 9.67
CA GLN A 127 27.04 12.52 9.42
C GLN A 127 27.23 12.80 7.93
N LEU A 128 27.14 11.77 7.07
CA LEU A 128 27.23 11.98 5.63
C LEU A 128 26.03 12.76 5.09
N ALA A 129 24.81 12.44 5.52
CA ALA A 129 23.60 13.15 5.12
C ALA A 129 23.66 14.64 5.51
N ALA A 130 24.16 14.95 6.71
CA ALA A 130 24.36 16.33 7.18
C ALA A 130 25.41 17.10 6.36
N ARG A 131 26.44 16.43 5.86
CA ARG A 131 27.41 17.07 4.96
C ARG A 131 26.84 17.35 3.57
N LEU A 132 25.91 16.51 3.10
CA LEU A 132 25.30 16.63 1.78
C LEU A 132 24.15 17.63 1.74
N VAL A 133 23.49 17.87 2.86
CA VAL A 133 22.41 18.87 3.01
C VAL A 133 22.84 19.93 4.03
N PRO A 134 23.65 20.92 3.60
CA PRO A 134 24.07 22.01 4.49
C PRO A 134 22.89 22.91 4.89
N GLU A 135 21.89 23.04 4.02
CA GLU A 135 20.67 23.81 4.28
C GLU A 135 19.44 22.99 3.89
N GLY A 136 18.48 22.86 4.81
CA GLY A 136 17.21 22.17 4.58
C GLY A 136 16.90 21.05 5.59
N PRO A 137 15.73 20.40 5.45
CA PRO A 137 15.36 19.28 6.30
C PRO A 137 16.23 18.06 5.98
N LEU A 138 16.96 17.60 7.00
CA LEU A 138 17.72 16.35 6.94
C LEU A 138 16.80 15.16 6.67
N PRO A 139 17.17 14.24 5.76
CA PRO A 139 16.39 13.02 5.57
C PRO A 139 16.43 12.19 6.87
N PRO A 140 15.29 11.64 7.32
CA PRO A 140 15.28 10.74 8.46
C PRO A 140 16.05 9.46 8.13
N VAL A 141 16.88 9.03 9.08
CA VAL A 141 17.63 7.78 9.04
C VAL A 141 16.97 6.81 10.00
N ILE A 142 16.44 5.70 9.47
CA ILE A 142 15.64 4.73 10.23
C ILE A 142 16.29 3.36 10.14
N GLU A 143 16.53 2.73 11.28
CA GLU A 143 16.97 1.34 11.33
C GLU A 143 15.86 0.37 10.91
N THR A 144 16.21 -0.67 10.17
CA THR A 144 15.27 -1.69 9.75
C THR A 144 15.87 -3.09 9.84
N GLY A 145 15.05 -4.04 10.30
CA GLY A 145 15.34 -5.47 10.21
C GLY A 145 14.75 -6.13 8.96
N ALA A 146 14.20 -5.32 8.03
CA ALA A 146 13.70 -5.84 6.76
C ALA A 146 14.88 -6.33 5.92
N ILE A 147 14.82 -7.59 5.52
CA ILE A 147 15.85 -8.19 4.66
C ILE A 147 15.64 -7.69 3.24
N GLU A 148 16.69 -7.13 2.62
CA GLU A 148 16.68 -6.84 1.19
C GLU A 148 16.47 -8.15 0.43
N PRO A 149 15.52 -8.23 -0.52
CA PRO A 149 15.46 -9.35 -1.45
C PRO A 149 16.81 -9.44 -2.16
N ARG A 150 17.62 -10.43 -1.77
CA ARG A 150 18.93 -10.66 -2.36
C ARG A 150 18.77 -11.61 -3.53
N TRP A 151 19.26 -11.19 -4.69
CA TRP A 151 19.61 -12.09 -5.77
C TRP A 151 21.12 -12.12 -5.89
N SER A 152 21.68 -13.32 -6.05
CA SER A 152 23.09 -13.42 -6.34
C SER A 152 23.37 -12.84 -7.73
N ALA A 153 24.51 -12.19 -7.92
CA ALA A 153 24.89 -11.68 -9.24
C ALA A 153 24.91 -12.80 -10.29
N ALA A 154 25.30 -14.02 -9.90
CA ALA A 154 25.27 -15.20 -10.76
C ALA A 154 23.85 -15.58 -11.20
N GLU A 155 22.88 -15.51 -10.30
CA GLU A 155 21.47 -15.78 -10.62
C GLU A 155 20.91 -14.72 -11.56
N VAL A 156 21.21 -13.44 -11.31
CA VAL A 156 20.83 -12.34 -12.20
C VAL A 156 21.42 -12.54 -13.59
N ASP A 157 22.71 -12.88 -13.71
CA ASP A 157 23.39 -13.16 -14.99
C ASP A 157 22.75 -14.35 -15.74
N ILE A 158 22.40 -15.42 -15.03
CA ILE A 158 21.72 -16.58 -15.63
C ILE A 158 20.34 -16.19 -16.18
N VAL A 159 19.56 -15.42 -15.41
CA VAL A 159 18.23 -14.98 -15.85
C VAL A 159 18.33 -14.04 -17.04
N ASP A 160 19.24 -13.07 -16.98
CA ASP A 160 19.43 -12.09 -18.06
C ASP A 160 19.89 -12.76 -19.35
N ARG A 161 20.83 -13.71 -19.26
CA ARG A 161 21.28 -14.50 -20.41
C ARG A 161 20.13 -15.31 -21.02
N LYS A 162 19.35 -16.02 -20.21
CA LYS A 162 18.18 -16.76 -20.69
C LYS A 162 17.13 -15.85 -21.31
N PHE A 163 16.92 -14.66 -20.75
CA PHE A 163 16.00 -13.68 -21.31
C PHE A 163 16.46 -13.25 -22.70
N LEU A 164 17.73 -12.87 -22.86
CA LEU A 164 18.32 -12.53 -24.15
C LEU A 164 18.21 -13.67 -25.17
N ASP A 165 18.46 -14.91 -24.76
CA ASP A 165 18.32 -16.09 -25.61
C ASP A 165 16.87 -16.32 -26.10
N THR A 166 15.87 -15.82 -25.36
CA THR A 166 14.44 -15.93 -25.73
C THR A 166 13.93 -14.77 -26.58
N ILE A 167 14.70 -13.70 -26.78
CA ILE A 167 14.27 -12.57 -27.61
C ILE A 167 14.28 -13.01 -29.08
N PRO A 168 13.14 -12.98 -29.79
CA PRO A 168 13.12 -13.28 -31.21
C PRO A 168 13.83 -12.19 -32.01
N ASP A 169 14.45 -12.58 -33.13
CA ASP A 169 15.13 -11.63 -34.02
C ASP A 169 14.22 -10.46 -34.39
N PRO A 170 14.72 -9.21 -34.34
CA PRO A 170 13.94 -8.02 -34.64
C PRO A 170 13.44 -8.08 -36.10
N ARG A 171 12.12 -8.11 -36.27
CA ARG A 171 11.49 -8.09 -37.60
C ARG A 171 11.05 -6.68 -37.95
N LEU A 172 11.60 -6.13 -39.02
CA LEU A 172 11.07 -4.92 -39.62
C LEU A 172 9.77 -5.24 -40.36
N ARG A 173 8.80 -4.33 -40.30
CA ARG A 173 7.61 -4.39 -41.15
C ARG A 173 8.05 -4.17 -42.59
N ALA A 174 7.68 -5.06 -43.51
CA ALA A 174 7.96 -4.86 -44.93
C ALA A 174 7.37 -3.52 -45.39
N LEU A 175 8.17 -2.71 -46.07
CA LEU A 175 7.70 -1.49 -46.70
C LEU A 175 6.70 -1.87 -47.82
N PRO A 176 5.59 -1.12 -47.99
CA PRO A 176 4.65 -1.39 -49.06
C PRO A 176 5.37 -1.26 -50.41
N THR A 177 5.32 -2.31 -51.22
CA THR A 177 5.74 -2.28 -52.61
C THR A 177 4.87 -1.25 -53.33
N ILE A 178 5.46 -0.13 -53.73
CA ILE A 178 4.80 0.83 -54.61
C ILE A 178 4.79 0.18 -55.99
N GLU A 179 3.64 -0.39 -56.38
CA GLU A 179 3.44 -0.80 -57.77
C GLU A 179 3.37 0.48 -58.63
N THR A 180 4.49 0.83 -59.26
CA THR A 180 4.50 1.76 -60.38
C THR A 180 3.77 1.08 -61.54
N GLY A 181 2.48 1.39 -61.68
CA GLY A 181 1.71 1.04 -62.87
C GLY A 181 2.38 1.64 -64.10
N SER A 182 2.70 0.79 -65.07
CA SER A 182 3.09 1.21 -66.41
C SER A 182 1.83 1.58 -67.20
N ASP A 183 1.77 2.83 -67.67
CA ASP A 183 0.87 3.29 -68.73
C ASP A 183 1.13 2.60 -70.08
#